data_AF-A0A7G5ZAV0-F1
#
_entry.id   AF-A0A7G5ZAV0-F1
#
_cell.length_a   1.000
_cell.length_b   1.000
_cell.length_c   1.000
_cell.angle_alpha   90.00
_cell.angle_beta   90.00
_cell.angle_gamma   90.00
#
_symmetry.space_group_name_H-M   'P 1'
#
loop_
_entity.id
_entity.type
_entity.pdbx_description
1 polymer ?
#
loop_
_entity_poly.entity_id
_entity_poly.type
_entity_poly.pdbx_seq_one_letter_code
_entity_poly.pdbx_strand_id
1 'polypeptide(L)'
;MATRISMRHKESGIVKDGFYGFSWTTLFFGFFPALFRGDFITFIGGFVVSLIIAFLTMGVGALFIGLVWAFMYNKYYTRKLMERGYVLAGSDGDNIRAAATLGVAIPAVAPAAAPVTPAVPA
;
A
#
# COMPACT_ATOMS: atom_id res chain seq x y z
N MET A 1 -13.75 -5.69 3.39
CA MET A 1 -13.54 -5.60 1.93
C MET A 1 -12.33 -4.72 1.67
N ALA A 2 -11.66 -4.83 0.51
CA ALA A 2 -10.56 -3.93 0.15
C ALA A 2 -11.10 -2.50 -0.03
N THR A 3 -10.53 -1.54 0.70
CA THR A 3 -10.88 -0.12 0.58
C THR A 3 -9.66 0.65 0.09
N ARG A 4 -9.86 1.49 -0.93
CA ARG A 4 -8.84 2.37 -1.48
C ARG A 4 -8.73 3.65 -0.66
N ILE A 5 -7.51 4.16 -0.49
CA ILE A 5 -7.24 5.45 0.12
C ILE A 5 -6.21 6.20 -0.73
N SER A 6 -6.47 7.47 -1.03
CA SER A 6 -5.52 8.32 -1.73
C SER A 6 -4.33 8.64 -0.82
N MET A 7 -3.12 8.54 -1.35
CA MET A 7 -1.89 8.89 -0.65
C MET A 7 -1.06 9.87 -1.47
N ARG A 8 -0.41 10.83 -0.81
CA ARG A 8 0.43 11.84 -1.45
C ARG A 8 1.82 11.84 -0.84
N HIS A 9 2.85 11.84 -1.67
CA HIS A 9 4.24 12.00 -1.21
C HIS A 9 4.49 13.45 -0.73
N LYS A 10 5.11 13.61 0.45
CA LYS A 10 5.29 14.93 1.08
C LYS A 10 6.12 15.90 0.27
N GLU A 11 7.19 15.43 -0.38
CA GLU A 11 8.17 16.30 -1.06
C GLU A 11 7.84 16.45 -2.55
N SER A 12 7.81 15.33 -3.28
CA SER A 12 7.50 15.32 -4.72
C SER A 12 6.03 15.56 -5.09
N GLY A 13 5.10 15.51 -4.14
CA GLY A 13 3.66 15.67 -4.41
C GLY A 13 3.00 14.54 -5.20
N ILE A 14 3.73 13.47 -5.56
CA ILE A 14 3.24 12.32 -6.32
C ILE A 14 2.09 11.64 -5.56
N VAL A 15 1.00 11.36 -6.27
CA VAL A 15 -0.17 10.67 -5.72
C VAL A 15 -0.10 9.19 -6.07
N LYS A 16 -0.39 8.34 -5.09
CA LYS A 16 -0.54 6.89 -5.24
C LYS A 16 -1.74 6.39 -4.46
N ASP A 17 -2.21 5.21 -4.82
CA ASP A 17 -3.29 4.56 -4.12
C ASP A 17 -2.77 3.60 -3.06
N GLY A 18 -3.18 3.82 -1.82
CA GLY A 18 -3.09 2.83 -0.75
C GLY A 18 -4.36 1.96 -0.70
N PHE A 19 -4.26 0.82 -0.03
CA PHE A 19 -5.36 -0.09 0.21
C PHE A 19 -5.36 -0.60 1.66
N TYR A 20 -6.52 -0.90 2.22
CA TYR A 20 -6.64 -1.60 3.51
C TYR A 20 -7.80 -2.59 3.49
N GLY A 21 -7.84 -3.49 4.49
CA GLY A 21 -8.76 -4.63 4.50
C GLY A 21 -8.31 -5.79 3.62
N PHE A 22 -9.16 -6.81 3.49
CA PHE A 22 -8.85 -8.05 2.78
C PHE A 22 -8.56 -7.84 1.27
N SER A 23 -7.48 -8.43 0.75
CA SER A 23 -7.02 -8.32 -0.63
C SER A 23 -7.53 -9.46 -1.51
N TRP A 24 -8.67 -9.26 -2.16
CA TRP A 24 -9.21 -10.21 -3.15
C TRP A 24 -8.25 -10.48 -4.30
N THR A 25 -7.54 -9.45 -4.77
CA THR A 25 -6.54 -9.61 -5.83
C THR A 25 -5.39 -10.51 -5.40
N THR A 26 -4.99 -10.47 -4.14
CA THR A 26 -3.94 -11.35 -3.62
C THR A 26 -4.44 -12.77 -3.44
N LEU A 27 -5.70 -12.95 -3.03
CA LEU A 27 -6.28 -14.27 -2.89
C LEU A 27 -6.26 -15.05 -4.22
N PHE A 28 -6.65 -14.41 -5.32
CA PHE A 28 -6.76 -15.07 -6.63
C PHE A 28 -5.45 -15.08 -7.43
N PHE A 29 -4.56 -14.10 -7.22
CA PHE A 29 -3.36 -13.93 -8.02
C PHE A 29 -2.05 -13.99 -7.21
N GLY A 30 -2.11 -14.42 -5.95
CA GLY A 30 -0.93 -14.50 -5.07
C GLY A 30 -0.17 -13.18 -5.01
N PHE A 31 1.08 -13.19 -5.46
CA PHE A 31 1.99 -12.04 -5.39
C PHE A 31 1.94 -11.10 -6.60
N PHE A 32 1.24 -11.44 -7.69
CA PHE A 32 1.15 -10.58 -8.89
C PHE A 32 0.65 -9.14 -8.61
N PRO A 33 -0.30 -8.88 -7.69
CA PRO A 33 -0.69 -7.51 -7.35
C PRO A 33 0.50 -6.65 -6.88
N ALA A 34 1.53 -7.25 -6.26
CA ALA A 34 2.73 -6.54 -5.86
C ALA A 34 3.56 -6.07 -7.06
N LEU A 35 3.60 -6.84 -8.14
CA LEU A 35 4.25 -6.44 -9.39
C LEU A 35 3.56 -5.18 -9.95
N PHE A 36 2.24 -5.22 -10.11
CA PHE A 36 1.49 -4.10 -10.70
C PHE A 36 1.47 -2.84 -9.84
N ARG A 37 1.64 -2.99 -8.52
CA ARG A 37 1.69 -1.87 -7.56
C ARG A 37 3.09 -1.28 -7.37
N GLY A 38 4.10 -1.79 -8.09
CA GLY A 38 5.49 -1.35 -8.00
C GLY A 38 6.17 -1.77 -6.68
N ASP A 39 5.70 -2.85 -6.07
CA ASP A 39 6.28 -3.47 -4.89
C ASP A 39 7.14 -4.69 -5.26
N PHE A 40 8.19 -4.43 -6.03
CA PHE A 40 9.02 -5.46 -6.65
C PHE A 40 9.72 -6.38 -5.64
N ILE A 41 10.13 -5.86 -4.47
CA ILE A 41 10.77 -6.68 -3.44
C ILE A 41 9.80 -7.74 -2.93
N THR A 42 8.56 -7.34 -2.64
CA THR A 42 7.52 -8.25 -2.15
C THR A 42 7.06 -9.20 -3.25
N PHE A 43 7.00 -8.74 -4.51
CA PHE A 43 6.75 -9.62 -5.65
C PHE A 43 7.83 -10.68 -5.77
N ILE A 44 9.09 -10.30 -5.95
CA ILE A 44 10.19 -11.24 -6.20
C ILE A 44 10.35 -12.20 -5.01
N GLY A 45 10.48 -11.67 -3.79
CA GLY A 45 10.68 -12.49 -2.61
C GLY A 45 9.50 -13.43 -2.33
N GLY A 46 8.28 -12.90 -2.34
CA GLY A 46 7.08 -13.69 -2.08
C GLY A 46 6.78 -14.72 -3.17
N PHE A 47 6.96 -14.33 -4.44
CA PHE A 47 6.74 -15.22 -5.58
C PHE A 47 7.74 -16.38 -5.60
N VAL A 48 9.04 -16.11 -5.40
CA VAL A 48 10.07 -17.17 -5.36
C VAL A 48 9.82 -18.15 -4.21
N VAL A 49 9.54 -17.65 -3.00
CA VAL A 49 9.19 -18.51 -1.85
C VAL A 49 7.94 -19.32 -2.15
N SER A 50 6.92 -18.70 -2.74
CA SER A 50 5.67 -19.39 -3.10
C SER A 50 5.89 -20.48 -4.13
N LEU A 51 6.78 -20.29 -5.12
CA LEU A 51 7.13 -21.31 -6.11
C LEU A 51 7.86 -22.51 -5.50
N ILE A 52 8.83 -22.25 -4.61
CA ILE A 52 9.56 -23.33 -3.91
C ILE A 52 8.57 -24.15 -3.07
N ILE A 53 7.71 -23.50 -2.31
CA ILE A 53 6.70 -24.18 -1.50
C ILE A 53 5.68 -24.91 -2.38
N ALA A 54 5.23 -24.30 -3.48
CA ALA A 54 4.35 -24.95 -4.44
C ALA A 54 4.97 -26.25 -4.96
N PHE A 55 6.24 -26.22 -5.34
CA PHE A 55 6.96 -27.40 -5.81
C PHE A 55 7.02 -28.51 -4.75
N LEU A 56 7.33 -28.17 -3.49
CA LEU A 56 7.44 -29.14 -2.40
C LEU A 56 6.09 -29.69 -1.91
N THR A 57 4.99 -28.98 -2.15
CA THR A 57 3.65 -29.30 -1.60
C THR A 57 2.61 -29.60 -2.68
N MET A 58 3.03 -29.82 -3.93
CA MET A 58 2.15 -29.98 -5.09
C MET A 58 1.11 -28.84 -5.20
N GLY A 59 1.53 -27.61 -4.93
CA GLY A 59 0.73 -26.38 -5.04
C GLY A 59 -0.08 -26.01 -3.79
N VAL A 60 -0.37 -26.93 -2.87
CA VAL A 60 -1.25 -26.68 -1.72
C VAL A 60 -0.70 -25.62 -0.77
N GLY A 61 0.61 -25.66 -0.49
CA GLY A 61 1.24 -24.68 0.41
C GLY A 61 1.22 -23.26 -0.17
N ALA A 62 1.29 -23.10 -1.49
CA ALA A 62 1.17 -21.80 -2.13
C ALA A 62 -0.24 -21.21 -2.01
N LEU A 63 -1.29 -22.04 -2.05
CA LEU A 63 -2.66 -21.60 -1.79
C LEU A 63 -2.82 -21.09 -0.36
N PHE A 64 -2.25 -21.80 0.62
CA PHE A 64 -2.29 -21.39 2.02
C PHE A 64 -1.53 -20.06 2.25
N ILE A 65 -0.34 -19.92 1.66
CA ILE A 65 0.43 -18.67 1.70
C ILE A 65 -0.38 -17.52 1.09
N GLY A 66 -0.97 -17.72 -0.09
CA GLY A 66 -1.78 -16.71 -0.76
C GLY A 66 -2.98 -16.26 0.08
N LEU A 67 -3.66 -17.21 0.73
CA LEU A 67 -4.77 -16.93 1.64
C LEU A 67 -4.33 -16.06 2.84
N VAL A 68 -3.26 -16.46 3.53
CA VAL A 68 -2.72 -15.69 4.66
C VAL A 68 -2.26 -14.30 4.20
N TRP A 69 -1.56 -14.24 3.07
CA TRP A 69 -1.06 -12.99 2.51
C TRP A 69 -2.19 -12.03 2.12
N ALA A 70 -3.35 -12.55 1.66
CA ALA A 70 -4.50 -11.73 1.32
C ALA A 70 -5.07 -10.91 2.49
N PHE A 71 -4.94 -11.39 3.73
CA PHE A 71 -5.38 -10.64 4.92
C PHE A 71 -4.49 -9.44 5.24
N MET A 72 -3.19 -9.53 4.94
CA MET A 72 -2.21 -8.53 5.39
C MET A 72 -1.64 -7.66 4.28
N TYR A 73 -1.68 -8.11 3.02
CA TYR A 73 -0.94 -7.45 1.94
C TYR A 73 -1.34 -5.99 1.72
N ASN A 74 -2.63 -5.67 1.72
CA ASN A 74 -3.09 -4.28 1.55
C ASN A 74 -2.52 -3.37 2.66
N LYS A 75 -2.65 -3.80 3.92
CA LYS A 75 -2.10 -3.06 5.08
C LYS A 75 -0.59 -2.93 5.00
N TYR A 76 0.11 -4.00 4.63
CA TYR A 76 1.56 -4.02 4.43
C TYR A 76 1.98 -3.00 3.36
N TYR A 77 1.36 -3.05 2.19
CA TYR A 77 1.66 -2.18 1.05
C TYR A 77 1.47 -0.70 1.41
N THR A 78 0.35 -0.36 2.05
CA THR A 78 0.05 1.02 2.44
C THR A 78 1.02 1.55 3.48
N ARG A 79 1.41 0.73 4.48
CA ARG A 79 2.44 1.10 5.46
C ARG A 79 3.80 1.34 4.79
N LYS A 80 4.17 0.51 3.82
CA LYS A 80 5.39 0.69 3.02
C LYS A 80 5.39 1.99 2.22
N LEU A 81 4.24 2.44 1.72
CA LEU A 81 4.12 3.77 1.13
C LEU A 81 4.36 4.87 2.17
N MET A 82 3.85 4.71 3.40
CA MET A 82 4.09 5.69 4.47
C MET A 82 5.57 5.79 4.86
N GLU A 83 6.27 4.65 4.94
CA GLU A 83 7.72 4.58 5.16
C GLU A 83 8.50 5.29 4.04
N ARG A 84 7.94 5.31 2.82
CA ARG A 84 8.49 6.04 1.66
C ARG A 84 8.06 7.50 1.59
N GLY A 85 7.53 8.08 2.68
CA GLY A 85 7.18 9.49 2.74
C GLY A 85 5.79 9.86 2.21
N TYR A 86 4.91 8.87 1.96
CA TYR A 86 3.52 9.15 1.60
C TYR A 86 2.64 9.41 2.83
N VAL A 87 1.72 10.35 2.73
CA VAL A 87 0.69 10.65 3.73
C VAL A 87 -0.70 10.38 3.18
N LEU A 88 -1.66 10.13 4.08
CA LEU A 88 -3.06 10.01 3.72
C LEU A 88 -3.57 11.34 3.14
N ALA A 89 -4.25 11.27 2.00
CA ALA A 89 -4.73 12.44 1.24
C ALA A 89 -6.18 12.24 0.77
N GLY A 90 -6.97 11.47 1.52
CA GLY A 90 -8.42 11.35 1.35
C GLY A 90 -9.18 12.44 2.11
N SER A 91 -10.50 12.30 2.20
CA SER A 91 -11.32 13.14 3.08
C SER A 91 -10.97 12.91 4.55
N ASP A 92 -11.32 13.84 5.45
CA ASP A 92 -11.06 13.68 6.88
C ASP A 92 -11.65 12.38 7.44
N GLY A 93 -12.88 12.06 7.04
CA GLY A 93 -13.54 10.81 7.44
C GLY A 93 -12.82 9.56 6.92
N ASP A 94 -12.34 9.58 5.68
CA ASP A 94 -11.59 8.45 5.10
C ASP A 94 -10.22 8.29 5.75
N ASN A 95 -9.53 9.40 6.02
CA ASN A 95 -8.22 9.41 6.66
C ASN A 95 -8.33 8.85 8.08
N ILE A 96 -9.38 9.20 8.84
CA ILE A 96 -9.63 8.64 10.18
C ILE A 96 -9.84 7.12 10.12
N ARG A 97 -10.70 6.65 9.21
CA ARG A 97 -10.98 5.20 9.04
C ARG A 97 -9.75 4.42 8.61
N ALA A 98 -9.00 4.96 7.64
CA ALA A 98 -7.77 4.37 7.16
C ALA A 98 -6.73 4.32 8.29
N ALA A 99 -6.52 5.42 9.01
CA ALA A 99 -5.57 5.49 10.11
C ALA A 99 -5.88 4.48 11.24
N ALA A 100 -7.15 4.36 11.63
CA ALA A 100 -7.60 3.38 12.61
C ALA A 100 -7.32 1.93 12.18
N THR A 101 -7.63 1.59 10.92
CA THR A 101 -7.41 0.23 10.38
C THR A 101 -5.93 -0.08 10.17
N LEU A 102 -5.18 0.92 9.71
CA LEU A 102 -3.76 0.80 9.47
C LEU A 102 -3.01 0.75 10.79
N GLY A 103 -3.51 1.34 11.88
CA GLY A 103 -2.84 1.43 13.18
C GLY A 103 -1.73 2.48 13.19
N VAL A 104 -2.01 3.66 12.62
CA VAL A 104 -1.09 4.78 12.47
C VAL A 104 -1.77 6.06 12.97
N ALA A 105 -1.00 6.98 13.54
CA ALA A 105 -1.52 8.31 13.87
C ALA A 105 -1.75 9.11 12.57
N ILE A 106 -2.83 9.89 12.52
CA ILE A 106 -3.04 10.85 11.43
C ILE A 106 -2.01 11.96 11.63
N PRO A 107 -1.01 12.12 10.74
CA PRO A 107 -0.17 13.31 10.82
C PRO A 107 -1.07 14.52 10.57
N ALA A 108 -1.01 15.52 11.47
CA ALA A 108 -1.69 16.79 11.26
C ALA A 108 -1.36 17.27 9.84
N VAL A 109 -2.39 17.55 9.05
CA VAL A 109 -2.25 18.09 7.69
C VAL A 109 -1.33 19.29 7.81
N ALA A 110 -0.08 19.16 7.34
CA ALA A 110 0.71 20.34 7.07
C ALA A 110 -0.10 21.09 6.00
N PRO A 111 -0.50 22.35 6.25
CA PRO A 111 -1.32 23.09 5.31
C PRO A 111 -0.66 23.00 3.94
N ALA A 112 -1.47 22.72 2.92
CA ALA A 112 -1.04 22.67 1.53
C ALA A 112 -0.03 23.80 1.31
N ALA A 113 1.20 23.43 0.93
CA ALA A 113 2.29 24.38 0.77
C ALA A 113 1.75 25.62 0.06
N ALA A 114 1.85 26.76 0.74
CA ALA A 114 1.30 28.03 0.26
C ALA A 114 1.74 28.23 -1.20
N PRO A 115 0.86 28.77 -2.07
CA PRO A 115 1.21 29.02 -3.45
C PRO A 115 2.53 29.80 -3.45
N VAL A 116 3.56 29.20 -4.06
CA VAL A 116 4.87 29.83 -4.21
C VAL A 116 4.63 31.04 -5.09
N THR A 117 4.42 32.21 -4.48
CA THR A 117 4.30 33.47 -5.20
C THR A 117 5.62 33.64 -5.94
N PRO A 118 5.63 33.70 -7.29
CA PRO A 118 6.86 33.96 -8.00
C PRO A 118 7.35 35.33 -7.57
N ALA A 119 8.57 35.38 -7.03
CA ALA A 119 9.22 36.63 -6.70
C ALA A 119 9.35 37.45 -7.99
N VAL A 120 8.62 38.56 -8.06
CA VAL A 120 8.77 39.55 -9.12
C VAL A 120 10.13 40.22 -8.89
N PRO A 121 11.11 40.11 -9.80
CA PRO A 121 12.36 40.84 -9.68
C PRO A 121 12.11 42.34 -9.83
N ALA A 122 12.77 43.13 -8.97
CA ALA A 122 12.70 44.59 -8.93
C ALA A 122 13.41 45.27 -10.11
#